data_AF-A0A5E4APV5-F1
#
_entry.id   AF-A0A5E4APV5-F1
#
_cell.length_a   1.000
_cell.length_b   1.000
_cell.length_c   1.000
_cell.angle_alpha   90.00
_cell.angle_beta   90.00
_cell.angle_gamma   90.00
#
_symmetry.space_group_name_H-M   'P 1'
#
loop_
_entity.id
_entity.type
_entity.pdbx_description
1 polymer ?
#
loop_
_entity_poly.entity_id
_entity_poly.type
_entity_poly.pdbx_seq_one_letter_code
_entity_poly.pdbx_strand_id
1 'polypeptide(L)'
;MRTCLQPVCCLVSTECYCNPLGSIHDRCNGSGFCECKTGTTGPKCDECLPGNSWHYGCQPNVCDNELLHCQNGGTCHNNVRCLCPAAYTGILCEKLRCEEAGSCGSDSSQGAPPQGSLALLLLLLLTTLLGTASPLLF
;
A
#
# COMPACT_ATOMS: atom_id res chain seq x y z
N MET A 1 -8.90 -3.49 38.68
CA MET A 1 -9.96 -4.27 39.38
C MET A 1 -10.39 -5.39 38.44
N ARG A 2 -10.13 -6.64 38.83
CA ARG A 2 -10.53 -7.84 38.08
C ARG A 2 -12.02 -8.08 38.35
N THR A 3 -12.85 -8.17 37.32
CA THR A 3 -14.22 -8.68 37.46
C THR A 3 -14.49 -9.74 36.40
N CYS A 4 -13.84 -10.89 36.56
CA CYS A 4 -14.33 -12.14 36.00
C CYS A 4 -15.28 -12.74 37.05
N LEU A 5 -16.57 -12.40 36.94
CA LEU A 5 -17.60 -12.83 37.88
C LEU A 5 -18.21 -14.19 37.48
N GLN A 6 -17.40 -15.19 37.08
CA GLN A 6 -17.92 -16.55 36.89
C GLN A 6 -16.80 -17.61 36.83
N PRO A 7 -16.97 -18.77 37.51
CA PRO A 7 -15.90 -19.76 37.73
C PRO A 7 -15.54 -20.61 36.51
N VAL A 8 -16.12 -20.35 35.32
CA VAL A 8 -15.97 -21.18 34.12
C VAL A 8 -15.29 -20.48 32.93
N CYS A 9 -15.00 -19.18 33.01
CA CYS A 9 -14.39 -18.43 31.90
C CYS A 9 -12.85 -18.40 31.91
N CYS A 10 -12.19 -19.06 32.87
CA CYS A 10 -10.73 -18.95 33.05
C CYS A 10 -9.88 -19.83 32.09
N LEU A 11 -10.49 -20.56 31.16
CA LEU A 11 -9.74 -21.46 30.26
C LEU A 11 -9.08 -20.76 29.06
N VAL A 12 -9.39 -19.49 28.82
CA VAL A 12 -8.63 -18.64 27.89
C VAL A 12 -8.36 -17.32 28.60
N SER A 13 -7.23 -17.24 29.30
CA SER A 13 -6.70 -15.97 29.77
C SER A 13 -6.18 -15.19 28.56
N THR A 14 -7.07 -14.56 27.78
CA THR A 14 -6.65 -13.40 26.99
C THR A 14 -6.32 -12.29 27.99
N GLU A 15 -5.05 -12.25 28.40
CA GLU A 15 -4.59 -11.30 29.41
C GLU A 15 -4.98 -9.88 29.01
N CYS A 16 -5.70 -9.21 29.90
CA CYS A 16 -6.24 -7.87 29.69
C CYS A 16 -5.11 -6.85 29.84
N TYR A 17 -4.24 -6.77 28.83
CA TYR A 17 -3.09 -5.87 28.79
C TYR A 17 -3.30 -4.77 27.76
N CYS A 18 -4.11 -3.78 28.10
CA CYS A 18 -4.34 -2.61 27.25
C CYS A 18 -3.14 -1.67 27.30
N ASN A 19 -2.60 -1.27 26.15
CA ASN A 19 -1.47 -0.36 26.08
C ASN A 19 -1.88 1.02 26.65
N PRO A 20 -1.22 1.55 27.70
CA PRO A 20 -1.65 2.79 28.36
C PRO A 20 -1.52 4.03 27.45
N LEU A 21 -0.61 3.99 26.47
CA LEU A 21 -0.43 5.09 25.54
C LEU A 21 -1.49 5.07 24.44
N GLY A 22 -1.86 3.89 23.94
CA GLY A 22 -2.83 3.76 22.86
C GLY A 22 -4.28 3.53 23.28
N SER A 23 -4.55 3.03 24.49
CA SER A 23 -5.91 2.76 24.98
C SER A 23 -6.48 3.96 25.73
N ILE A 24 -7.80 4.13 25.72
CA ILE A 24 -8.50 5.15 26.51
C ILE A 24 -8.38 4.82 28.01
N HIS A 25 -8.52 3.54 28.34
CA HIS A 25 -8.43 3.00 29.70
C HIS A 25 -7.66 1.66 29.71
N ASP A 26 -7.27 1.18 30.89
CA ASP A 26 -6.60 -0.10 31.12
C ASP A 26 -7.57 -1.31 31.14
N ARG A 27 -8.85 -1.07 30.80
CA ARG A 27 -9.93 -2.05 30.86
C ARG A 27 -10.21 -2.62 29.47
N CYS A 28 -10.52 -3.91 29.42
CA CYS A 28 -10.96 -4.61 28.22
C CYS A 28 -12.40 -5.13 28.35
N ASN A 29 -13.02 -5.44 27.22
CA ASN A 29 -14.32 -6.10 27.17
C ASN A 29 -14.23 -7.59 27.56
N GLY A 30 -15.37 -8.29 27.58
CA GLY A 30 -15.44 -9.72 27.92
C GLY A 30 -14.63 -10.65 27.02
N SER A 31 -14.23 -10.19 25.83
CA SER A 31 -13.37 -10.91 24.88
C SER A 31 -11.89 -10.54 25.01
N GLY A 32 -11.54 -9.58 25.87
CA GLY A 32 -10.17 -9.11 26.05
C GLY A 32 -9.73 -7.99 25.10
N PHE A 33 -10.64 -7.37 24.35
CA PHE A 33 -10.33 -6.22 23.48
C PHE A 33 -10.40 -4.90 24.25
N CYS A 34 -9.45 -4.03 23.98
CA CYS A 34 -9.33 -2.71 24.59
C CYS A 34 -10.03 -1.63 23.76
N GLU A 35 -10.42 -0.54 24.40
CA GLU A 35 -10.93 0.64 23.71
C GLU A 35 -9.78 1.55 23.31
N CYS A 36 -9.57 1.72 22.00
CA CYS A 36 -8.41 2.40 21.43
C CYS A 36 -8.67 3.91 21.22
N LYS A 37 -7.64 4.73 21.47
CA LYS A 37 -7.64 6.16 21.14
C LYS A 37 -7.60 6.35 19.62
N THR A 38 -7.98 7.55 19.17
CA THR A 38 -7.84 7.96 17.77
C THR A 38 -6.41 7.71 17.26
N GLY A 39 -6.29 7.09 16.09
CA GLY A 39 -4.99 6.79 15.46
C GLY A 39 -4.36 5.46 15.89
N THR A 40 -4.94 4.74 16.85
CA THR A 40 -4.46 3.44 17.35
C THR A 40 -5.42 2.31 16.98
N THR A 41 -4.92 1.08 16.89
CA THR A 41 -5.69 -0.12 16.53
C THR A 41 -5.10 -1.38 17.17
N GLY A 42 -5.69 -2.54 16.89
CA GLY A 42 -5.31 -3.83 17.46
C GLY A 42 -6.09 -4.18 18.74
N PRO A 43 -6.03 -5.45 19.21
CA PRO A 43 -6.77 -5.91 20.37
C PRO A 43 -6.32 -5.25 21.68
N LYS A 44 -5.09 -4.73 21.72
CA LYS A 44 -4.45 -4.12 22.89
C LYS A 44 -4.07 -2.65 22.65
N CYS A 45 -4.48 -2.06 21.53
CA CYS A 45 -4.20 -0.67 21.14
C CYS A 45 -2.70 -0.34 21.08
N ASP A 46 -1.91 -1.29 20.59
CA ASP A 46 -0.46 -1.25 20.44
C ASP A 46 -0.01 -1.09 18.97
N GLU A 47 -0.97 -1.00 18.05
CA GLU A 47 -0.72 -0.75 16.64
C GLU A 47 -1.23 0.63 16.24
N CYS A 48 -0.63 1.22 15.21
CA CYS A 48 -1.07 2.49 14.65
C CYS A 48 -1.88 2.29 13.38
N LEU A 49 -2.93 3.10 13.22
CA LEU A 49 -3.65 3.19 11.95
C LEU A 49 -2.70 3.73 10.86
N PRO A 50 -2.94 3.39 9.57
CA PRO A 50 -2.15 3.90 8.45
C PRO A 50 -1.98 5.42 8.50
N GLY A 51 -0.76 5.91 8.23
CA GLY A 51 -0.43 7.33 8.33
C GLY A 51 -0.03 7.80 9.73
N ASN A 52 0.12 6.90 10.71
CA ASN A 52 0.65 7.21 12.04
C ASN A 52 1.87 6.33 12.36
N SER A 53 2.76 6.79 13.24
CA SER A 53 3.86 5.99 13.81
C SER A 53 3.83 5.99 15.32
N TRP A 54 4.45 4.96 15.91
CA TRP A 54 4.55 4.80 17.35
C TRP A 54 5.71 5.61 17.92
N HIS A 55 5.41 6.72 18.59
CA HIS A 55 6.37 7.54 19.32
C HIS A 55 5.70 8.07 20.60
N TYR A 56 5.82 7.30 21.68
CA TYR A 56 5.08 7.53 22.93
C TYR A 56 3.54 7.56 22.72
N GLY A 57 3.04 6.61 21.94
CA GLY A 57 1.67 6.54 21.43
C GLY A 57 1.65 6.72 19.91
N CYS A 58 0.48 6.54 19.27
CA CYS A 58 0.37 6.80 17.84
C CYS A 58 0.25 8.29 17.58
N GLN A 59 1.19 8.79 16.79
CA GLN A 59 1.21 10.17 16.32
C GLN A 59 1.13 10.18 14.79
N PRO A 60 0.50 11.19 14.18
CA PRO A 60 0.53 11.37 12.74
C PRO A 60 1.96 11.32 12.21
N ASN A 61 2.18 10.58 11.12
CA ASN A 61 3.47 10.49 10.42
C ASN A 61 3.74 11.76 9.59
N VAL A 62 3.67 12.89 10.28
CA VAL A 62 3.85 14.22 9.75
C VAL A 62 5.34 14.53 9.75
N CYS A 63 5.88 14.81 8.57
CA CYS A 63 7.31 15.05 8.36
C CYS A 63 7.67 16.51 8.22
N ASP A 64 6.67 17.39 8.16
CA ASP A 64 6.82 18.84 8.11
C ASP A 64 5.70 19.51 8.91
N ASN A 65 5.89 20.77 9.30
CA ASN A 65 4.98 21.55 10.13
C ASN A 65 3.56 21.71 9.56
N GLU A 66 3.35 21.45 8.27
CA GLU A 66 2.05 21.54 7.59
C GLU A 66 1.24 20.23 7.58
N LEU A 67 1.61 19.20 8.35
CA LEU A 67 0.94 17.88 8.35
C LEU A 67 1.11 17.05 7.07
N LEU A 68 2.13 17.31 6.25
CA LEU A 68 2.36 16.52 5.04
C LEU A 68 3.15 15.23 5.30
N HIS A 69 2.73 14.17 4.60
CA HIS A 69 3.37 12.86 4.60
C HIS A 69 4.35 12.75 3.42
N CYS A 70 5.41 11.97 3.61
CA CYS A 70 6.26 11.57 2.48
C CYS A 70 5.44 10.76 1.46
N GLN A 71 5.57 11.11 0.19
CA GLN A 71 4.96 10.43 -0.94
C GLN A 71 5.90 9.38 -1.53
N ASN A 72 5.40 8.60 -2.49
CA ASN A 72 6.19 7.68 -3.31
C ASN A 72 7.08 6.70 -2.51
N GLY A 73 6.62 6.28 -1.33
CA GLY A 73 7.35 5.35 -0.45
C GLY A 73 8.50 5.99 0.34
N GLY A 74 8.55 7.33 0.46
CA GLY A 74 9.50 8.01 1.33
C GLY A 74 9.31 7.69 2.80
N THR A 75 10.40 7.63 3.56
CA THR A 75 10.38 7.38 5.01
C THR A 75 10.62 8.67 5.79
N CYS A 76 9.76 8.95 6.77
CA CYS A 76 9.93 10.07 7.67
C CYS A 76 11.08 9.84 8.64
N HIS A 77 12.08 10.72 8.64
CA HIS A 77 13.18 10.67 9.61
C HIS A 77 13.04 11.83 10.61
N ASN A 78 12.90 11.48 11.90
CA ASN A 78 12.78 12.40 13.03
C ASN A 78 11.70 13.50 12.86
N ASN A 79 10.64 13.25 12.09
CA ASN A 79 9.58 14.23 11.83
C ASN A 79 10.07 15.57 11.22
N VAL A 80 11.24 15.58 10.55
CA VAL A 80 11.83 16.79 9.96
C VAL A 80 12.15 16.62 8.48
N ARG A 81 12.40 15.39 8.02
CA ARG A 81 12.87 15.14 6.65
C ARG A 81 12.32 13.83 6.12
N CYS A 82 11.85 13.85 4.88
CA CYS A 82 11.62 12.64 4.11
C CYS A 82 12.92 12.09 3.51
N LEU A 83 13.18 10.81 3.74
CA LEU A 83 14.18 10.03 3.02
C LEU A 83 13.53 9.45 1.77
N CYS A 84 13.89 9.97 0.61
CA CYS A 84 13.27 9.58 -0.67
C CYS A 84 13.96 8.37 -1.30
N PRO A 85 13.20 7.43 -1.89
CA PRO A 85 13.76 6.37 -2.72
C PRO A 85 14.49 6.95 -3.94
N ALA A 86 15.38 6.15 -4.55
CA ALA A 86 16.28 6.60 -5.61
C ALA A 86 15.59 7.26 -6.82
N ALA A 87 14.34 6.90 -7.11
CA ALA A 87 13.59 7.47 -8.23
C ALA A 87 12.92 8.83 -7.94
N TYR A 88 12.87 9.26 -6.67
CA TYR A 88 12.10 10.42 -6.23
C TYR A 88 12.95 11.48 -5.51
N THR A 89 12.47 12.72 -5.50
CA THR A 89 13.06 13.91 -4.88
C THR A 89 11.97 14.89 -4.45
N GLY A 90 12.34 16.02 -3.87
CA GLY A 90 11.41 16.98 -3.25
C GLY A 90 11.35 16.81 -1.73
N ILE A 91 10.74 17.78 -1.04
CA ILE A 91 10.66 17.81 0.43
C ILE A 91 9.85 16.61 0.93
N LEU A 92 8.86 16.19 0.15
CA LEU A 92 7.94 15.10 0.44
C LEU A 92 8.09 13.96 -0.55
N CYS A 93 9.21 13.88 -1.28
CA CYS A 93 9.42 12.88 -2.34
C CYS A 93 8.36 12.95 -3.46
N GLU A 94 7.76 14.11 -3.69
CA GLU A 94 6.66 14.32 -4.63
C GLU A 94 7.10 14.42 -6.10
N LYS A 95 8.39 14.60 -6.36
CA LYS A 95 8.95 14.78 -7.70
C LYS A 95 9.72 13.53 -8.15
N LEU A 96 9.67 13.20 -9.44
CA LEU A 96 10.54 12.19 -10.02
C LEU A 96 11.93 12.80 -10.28
N ARG A 97 13.00 12.07 -9.99
CA ARG A 97 14.37 12.53 -10.33
C ARG A 97 14.59 12.67 -11.83
N CYS A 98 13.86 11.88 -12.62
CA CYS A 98 13.93 11.82 -14.07
C CYS A 98 13.44 13.09 -14.79
N GLU A 99 12.71 13.96 -14.11
CA GLU A 99 12.23 15.22 -14.67
C GLU A 99 13.35 16.28 -14.73
N GLU A 100 14.36 16.18 -13.86
CA GLU A 100 15.45 17.16 -13.76
C GLU A 100 16.70 16.73 -14.55
N ALA A 101 16.88 15.44 -14.80
CA ALA A 101 17.93 14.89 -15.65
C ALA A 101 17.26 14.20 -16.84
N GLY A 102 17.21 14.89 -17.98
CA GLY A 102 16.56 14.40 -19.19
C GLY A 102 16.85 12.91 -19.46
N SER A 103 15.76 12.16 -19.61
CA SER A 103 15.70 10.74 -19.98
C SER A 103 16.04 9.73 -18.87
N CYS A 104 15.03 9.34 -18.10
CA CYS A 104 14.99 7.98 -17.58
C CYS A 104 14.50 7.07 -18.70
N GLY A 105 15.45 6.40 -19.36
CA GLY A 105 15.13 5.31 -20.26
C GLY A 105 14.40 4.24 -19.47
N SER A 106 13.14 3.98 -19.85
CA SER A 106 12.54 2.70 -19.55
C SER A 106 13.43 1.64 -20.18
N ASP A 107 14.17 0.88 -19.37
CA ASP A 107 14.54 -0.49 -19.74
C ASP A 107 13.25 -1.32 -19.75
N SER A 108 12.36 -0.98 -20.69
CA SER A 108 11.38 -1.90 -21.21
C SER A 108 12.15 -2.79 -22.15
N SER A 109 12.54 -3.95 -21.64
CA SER A 109 12.51 -5.21 -22.39
C SER A 109 12.29 -5.01 -23.89
N GLN A 110 13.38 -4.99 -24.66
CA GLN A 110 13.29 -5.32 -26.08
C GLN A 110 12.94 -6.82 -26.19
N GLY A 111 11.71 -7.15 -25.79
CA GLY A 111 10.98 -8.21 -26.45
C GLY A 111 10.84 -7.79 -27.92
N ALA A 112 11.19 -8.71 -28.80
CA ALA A 112 11.07 -8.56 -30.24
C ALA A 112 9.72 -7.90 -30.62
N PRO A 113 9.67 -7.09 -31.69
CA PRO A 113 8.41 -6.54 -32.18
C PRO A 113 7.42 -7.69 -32.43
N PRO A 114 6.11 -7.53 -32.18
CA PRO A 114 5.14 -8.57 -32.47
C PRO A 114 5.05 -8.73 -33.99
N GLN A 115 5.89 -9.61 -34.55
CA GLN A 115 5.87 -9.99 -35.97
C GLN A 115 4.56 -10.70 -36.36
N GLY A 116 3.67 -10.98 -35.40
CA GLY A 116 2.38 -11.63 -35.63
C GLY A 116 1.37 -10.81 -36.42
N SER A 117 1.43 -9.48 -36.41
CA SER A 117 0.40 -8.64 -37.04
C SER A 117 0.50 -8.61 -38.57
N LEU A 118 1.72 -8.62 -39.13
CA LEU A 118 1.92 -8.67 -40.59
C LEU A 118 1.65 -10.06 -41.17
N ALA A 119 1.98 -11.12 -40.43
CA ALA A 119 1.71 -12.50 -40.85
C ALA A 119 0.21 -12.79 -40.92
N LEU A 120 -0.58 -12.29 -39.95
CA LEU A 120 -2.04 -12.39 -39.96
C LEU A 120 -2.67 -11.58 -41.11
N LEU A 121 -2.15 -10.38 -41.38
CA LEU A 121 -2.63 -9.55 -42.49
C LEU A 121 -2.35 -10.22 -43.85
N LEU A 122 -1.16 -10.82 -44.02
CA LEU A 122 -0.82 -11.58 -45.22
C LEU A 122 -1.72 -12.80 -45.40
N LEU A 123 -1.98 -13.56 -44.32
CA LEU A 123 -2.86 -14.74 -44.36
C LEU A 123 -4.28 -14.36 -44.80
N LEU A 124 -4.82 -13.26 -44.28
CA LEU A 124 -6.15 -12.75 -44.65
C LEU A 124 -6.20 -12.34 -46.12
N LEU A 125 -5.17 -11.67 -46.65
CA LEU A 125 -5.04 -11.31 -48.06
C LEU A 125 -4.92 -12.53 -48.99
N LEU A 126 -4.25 -13.60 -48.54
CA LEU A 126 -4.14 -14.87 -49.27
C LEU A 126 -5.49 -15.60 -49.34
N THR A 127 -6.29 -15.57 -48.25
CA THR A 127 -7.62 -16.19 -48.24
C THR A 127 -8.64 -15.46 -49.13
N THR A 128 -8.52 -14.13 -49.29
CA THR A 128 -9.41 -13.37 -50.17
C THR A 128 -9.04 -13.52 -51.65
N LEU A 129 -7.75 -13.71 -51.97
CA LEU A 129 -7.32 -13.98 -53.35
C LEU A 129 -7.68 -15.40 -53.82
N LEU A 130 -7.73 -16.39 -52.91
CA LEU A 130 -8.06 -17.77 -53.27
C LEU A 130 -9.59 -18.04 -53.31
N GLY A 131 -10.39 -17.14 -52.74
CA GLY A 131 -11.85 -17.23 -52.72
C GLY A 131 -12.59 -16.72 -53.96
N THR A 132 -11.89 -16.17 -54.96
CA THR A 132 -12.49 -15.65 -56.20
C THR A 132 -12.27 -16.52 -57.43
N ALA A 133 -11.79 -17.76 -57.25
CA ALA A 133 -11.70 -18.75 -58.31
C ALA A 133 -12.63 -19.93 -58.05
N SER A 134 -13.77 -19.90 -58.75
CA SER A 134 -14.65 -21.03 -59.15
C SER A 134 -16.09 -20.89 -58.64
N PRO A 135 -17.08 -21.26 -59.47
CA PRO A 135 -17.60 -20.37 -60.50
C PRO A 135 -19.11 -20.15 -60.31
N LEU A 136 -19.66 -19.31 -61.17
CA LEU A 136 -21.09 -19.07 -61.37
C LEU A 136 -21.92 -20.36 -61.34
N LEU A 137 -23.04 -20.29 -60.61
CA LEU A 137 -24.23 -21.12 -60.75
C LEU A 137 -24.64 -21.28 -62.23
N PHE A 138 -24.80 -22.52 -62.69
CA PHE A 138 -25.98 -23.08 -63.39
C PHE A 138 -25.74 -24.55 -63.75
#